data_AF-A0A3R6V3W3-F1
#
_entry.id   AF-A0A3R6V3W3-F1
#
_cell.length_a   1.000
_cell.length_b   1.000
_cell.length_c   1.000
_cell.angle_alpha   90.00
_cell.angle_beta   90.00
_cell.angle_gamma   90.00
#
_symmetry.space_group_name_H-M   'P 1'
#
loop_
_entity.id
_entity.type
_entity.pdbx_description
1 polymer ?
#
loop_
_entity_poly.entity_id
_entity_poly.type
_entity_poly.pdbx_seq_one_letter_code
_entity_poly.pdbx_strand_id
1 'polypeptide(L)'
;MQAIRDKKVKNKVGEAVWKPVFLEQLWEAGQASEELRMTVYAWLIQLQDVRGLRAYRELLEREQKALGDSTGCGPTESIAVVEAPTLWPELARLTELCLCPEFKDRECFGLSTYLPRALNNVAAVSEAGHHFVCDVLEHQRRLYEGDLKREAWIQAWLSDAAEAYKTSVQRRWSVEQVLFYGL
;
A
#
# COMPACT_ATOMS: atom_id res chain seq x y z
N MET A 1 -27.39 -18.52 5.86
CA MET A 1 -25.94 -18.62 6.16
C MET A 1 -25.21 -19.63 5.27
N GLN A 2 -25.71 -20.86 5.09
CA GLN A 2 -25.05 -21.89 4.25
C GLN A 2 -24.96 -21.50 2.76
N ALA A 3 -26.07 -21.05 2.14
CA ALA A 3 -26.07 -20.65 0.72
C ALA A 3 -25.16 -19.45 0.38
N ILE A 4 -24.90 -18.56 1.34
CA ILE A 4 -23.96 -17.43 1.18
C ILE A 4 -22.51 -17.94 1.26
N ARG A 5 -22.22 -18.87 2.17
CA ARG A 5 -20.92 -19.54 2.24
C ARG A 5 -20.64 -20.34 0.97
N ASP A 6 -21.62 -21.08 0.45
CA ASP A 6 -21.45 -21.89 -0.76
C ASP A 6 -21.21 -21.04 -2.01
N LYS A 7 -21.89 -19.89 -2.14
CA LYS A 7 -21.60 -18.90 -3.19
C LYS A 7 -20.19 -18.31 -3.05
N LYS A 8 -19.77 -17.96 -1.82
CA LYS A 8 -18.44 -17.39 -1.55
C LYS A 8 -17.31 -18.38 -1.84
N VAL A 9 -17.52 -19.68 -1.58
CA VAL A 9 -16.57 -20.75 -1.92
C VAL A 9 -16.50 -20.96 -3.44
N LYS A 10 -17.64 -21.02 -4.13
CA LYS A 10 -17.66 -21.14 -5.61
C LYS A 10 -16.97 -19.95 -6.30
N ASN A 11 -17.13 -18.73 -5.78
CA ASN A 11 -16.47 -17.55 -6.33
C ASN A 11 -14.95 -17.61 -6.14
N LYS A 12 -14.47 -18.05 -4.96
CA LYS A 12 -13.04 -18.23 -4.70
C LYS A 12 -12.40 -19.30 -5.59
N VAL A 13 -13.11 -20.39 -5.88
CA VAL A 13 -12.62 -21.44 -6.79
C VAL A 13 -12.54 -20.92 -8.23
N GLY A 14 -13.53 -20.14 -8.68
CA GLY A 14 -13.46 -19.47 -9.98
C GLY A 14 -12.29 -18.49 -10.07
N GLU A 15 -12.15 -17.61 -9.07
CA GLU A 15 -11.04 -16.64 -8.97
C GLU A 15 -9.66 -17.33 -8.98
N ALA A 16 -9.51 -18.46 -8.29
CA ALA A 16 -8.25 -19.20 -8.28
C ALA A 16 -7.83 -19.72 -9.68
N VAL A 17 -8.79 -19.89 -10.59
CA VAL A 17 -8.53 -20.40 -11.96
C VAL A 17 -8.29 -19.26 -12.94
N TRP A 18 -9.15 -18.24 -12.99
CA TRP A 18 -9.02 -17.18 -14.01
C TRP A 18 -8.03 -16.09 -13.61
N LYS A 19 -7.88 -15.78 -12.32
CA LYS A 19 -7.05 -14.66 -11.87
C LYS A 19 -5.57 -14.82 -12.28
N PRO A 20 -4.92 -15.99 -12.14
CA PRO A 20 -3.54 -16.14 -12.58
C PRO A 20 -3.36 -15.92 -14.09
N VAL A 21 -4.27 -16.47 -14.90
CA VAL A 21 -4.24 -16.31 -16.37
C VAL A 21 -4.42 -14.85 -16.77
N PHE A 22 -5.39 -14.17 -16.15
CA PHE A 22 -5.64 -12.76 -16.41
C PHE A 22 -4.48 -11.87 -15.99
N LEU A 23 -3.86 -12.13 -14.83
CA LEU A 23 -2.70 -11.39 -14.36
C LEU A 23 -1.49 -11.57 -15.29
N GLU A 24 -1.29 -12.77 -15.86
CA GLU A 24 -0.24 -12.95 -16.87
C GLU A 24 -0.54 -12.19 -18.16
N GLN A 25 -1.77 -12.27 -18.68
CA GLN A 25 -2.14 -11.53 -19.89
C GLN A 25 -1.96 -10.02 -19.72
N LEU A 26 -2.33 -9.49 -18.54
CA LEU A 26 -2.08 -8.09 -18.20
C LEU A 26 -0.57 -7.77 -18.18
N TRP A 27 0.22 -8.62 -17.52
CA TRP A 27 1.67 -8.43 -17.43
C TRP A 27 2.32 -8.43 -18.82
N GLU A 28 2.02 -9.41 -19.66
CA GLU A 28 2.52 -9.51 -21.04
C GLU A 28 2.12 -8.29 -21.88
N ALA A 29 0.88 -7.82 -21.77
CA ALA A 29 0.42 -6.61 -22.46
C ALA A 29 1.23 -5.37 -22.05
N GLY A 30 1.57 -5.24 -20.76
CA GLY A 30 2.39 -4.13 -20.25
C GLY A 30 3.85 -4.21 -20.68
N GLN A 31 4.38 -5.41 -20.94
CA GLN A 31 5.72 -5.57 -21.51
C GLN A 31 5.75 -5.22 -23.00
N ALA A 32 4.66 -5.49 -23.73
CA ALA A 32 4.58 -5.27 -25.18
C ALA A 32 4.36 -3.80 -25.57
N SER A 33 3.90 -2.92 -24.67
CA SER A 33 3.61 -1.52 -24.97
C SER A 33 4.07 -0.59 -23.86
N GLU A 34 4.95 0.36 -24.20
CA GLU A 34 5.37 1.42 -23.27
C GLU A 34 4.21 2.34 -22.89
N GLU A 35 3.29 2.60 -23.81
CA GLU A 35 2.10 3.42 -23.59
C GLU A 35 1.17 2.81 -22.53
N LEU A 36 1.02 1.48 -22.53
CA LEU A 36 0.16 0.77 -21.59
C LEU A 36 0.86 0.40 -20.27
N ARG A 37 2.18 0.44 -20.23
CA ARG A 37 2.98 -0.09 -19.12
C ARG A 37 2.57 0.50 -17.77
N MET A 38 2.40 1.82 -17.71
CA MET A 38 2.00 2.51 -16.47
C MET A 38 0.58 2.15 -16.05
N THR A 39 -0.36 2.03 -16.99
CA THR A 39 -1.73 1.58 -16.70
C THR A 39 -1.75 0.14 -16.19
N VAL A 40 -0.96 -0.74 -16.79
CA VAL A 40 -0.83 -2.14 -16.36
C VAL A 40 -0.24 -2.22 -14.95
N TYR A 41 0.79 -1.44 -14.64
CA TYR A 41 1.33 -1.38 -13.27
C TYR A 41 0.27 -0.95 -12.26
N ALA A 42 -0.53 0.06 -12.58
CA ALA A 42 -1.63 0.52 -11.73
C ALA A 42 -2.65 -0.61 -11.46
N TRP A 43 -3.09 -1.31 -12.51
CA TRP A 43 -4.03 -2.42 -12.37
C TRP A 43 -3.47 -3.59 -11.58
N LEU A 44 -2.21 -3.97 -11.82
CA LEU A 44 -1.55 -5.03 -11.06
C LEU A 44 -1.45 -4.69 -9.57
N ILE A 45 -1.15 -3.43 -9.23
CA ILE A 45 -1.15 -2.97 -7.83
C ILE A 45 -2.56 -3.08 -7.23
N GLN A 46 -3.60 -2.61 -7.94
CA GLN A 46 -4.99 -2.73 -7.47
C GLN A 46 -5.43 -4.18 -7.26
N LEU A 47 -4.94 -5.10 -8.09
CA LEU A 47 -5.20 -6.54 -8.01
C LEU A 47 -4.34 -7.27 -6.96
N GLN A 48 -3.50 -6.51 -6.23
CA GLN A 48 -2.55 -6.97 -5.22
C GLN A 48 -1.45 -7.89 -5.77
N ASP A 49 -1.05 -7.72 -7.04
CA ASP A 49 0.06 -8.45 -7.66
C ASP A 49 1.39 -7.73 -7.45
N VAL A 50 2.38 -8.46 -6.93
CA VAL A 50 3.70 -7.93 -6.56
C VAL A 50 4.49 -7.38 -7.75
N ARG A 51 4.28 -7.91 -8.95
CA ARG A 51 5.00 -7.48 -10.15
C ARG A 51 4.71 -6.02 -10.49
N GLY A 52 3.47 -5.58 -10.31
CA GLY A 52 3.07 -4.19 -10.55
C GLY A 52 3.80 -3.23 -9.62
N LEU A 53 3.76 -3.51 -8.31
CA LEU A 53 4.38 -2.65 -7.31
C LEU A 53 5.90 -2.66 -7.42
N ARG A 54 6.51 -3.84 -7.62
CA ARG A 54 7.95 -3.99 -7.82
C ARG A 54 8.44 -3.25 -9.06
N ALA A 55 7.82 -3.46 -10.21
CA ALA A 55 8.25 -2.84 -11.45
C ALA A 55 8.11 -1.31 -11.39
N TYR A 56 7.04 -0.82 -10.76
CA TYR A 56 6.88 0.61 -10.54
C TYR A 56 7.95 1.16 -9.57
N ARG A 57 8.22 0.49 -8.44
CA ARG A 57 9.30 0.85 -7.52
C ARG A 57 10.65 0.95 -8.26
N GLU A 58 11.03 -0.07 -9.01
CA GLU A 58 12.31 -0.11 -9.75
C GLU A 58 12.43 1.07 -10.72
N LEU A 59 11.33 1.41 -11.38
CA LEU A 59 11.28 2.57 -12.25
C LEU A 59 11.50 3.87 -11.47
N LEU A 60 10.85 4.05 -10.32
CA LEU A 60 11.03 5.23 -9.47
C LEU A 60 12.46 5.34 -8.91
N GLU A 61 13.06 4.22 -8.52
CA GLU A 61 14.45 4.14 -8.07
C GLU A 61 15.42 4.53 -9.19
N ARG A 62 15.16 4.10 -10.43
CA ARG A 62 15.99 4.45 -11.58
C ARG A 62 15.90 5.94 -11.93
N GLU A 63 14.68 6.48 -11.93
CA GLU A 63 14.44 7.87 -12.34
C GLU A 63 14.65 8.88 -11.21
N GLN A 64 14.74 8.43 -9.95
CA GLN A 64 14.87 9.24 -8.73
C GLN A 64 13.80 10.34 -8.62
N LYS A 65 12.60 10.05 -9.13
CA LYS A 65 11.45 10.97 -9.10
C LYS A 65 10.14 10.20 -9.20
N ALA A 66 9.09 10.74 -8.61
CA ALA A 66 7.74 10.20 -8.76
C ALA A 66 7.26 10.39 -10.21
N LEU A 67 6.75 9.31 -10.82
CA LEU A 67 6.25 9.29 -12.19
C LEU A 67 4.73 9.11 -12.21
N GLY A 68 4.07 9.84 -13.09
CA GLY A 68 2.62 9.76 -13.33
C GLY A 68 2.11 11.02 -14.00
N ASP A 69 0.84 11.03 -14.37
CA ASP A 69 0.20 12.20 -14.95
C ASP A 69 -0.36 13.14 -13.87
N SER A 70 -0.70 14.37 -14.25
CA SER A 70 -1.35 15.34 -13.36
C SER A 70 -2.79 14.97 -12.99
N THR A 71 -3.37 13.94 -13.62
CA THR A 71 -4.78 13.58 -13.44
C THR A 71 -5.03 12.74 -12.19
N GLY A 72 -3.97 12.17 -11.62
CA GLY A 72 -4.05 11.34 -10.42
C GLY A 72 -4.31 9.87 -10.73
N CYS A 73 -4.61 9.52 -11.98
CA CYS A 73 -4.88 8.16 -12.41
C CYS A 73 -3.57 7.43 -12.75
N GLY A 74 -3.02 6.64 -11.82
CA GLY A 74 -1.80 5.89 -12.12
C GLY A 74 -1.31 4.96 -11.00
N PRO A 75 -0.11 4.38 -11.16
CA PRO A 75 0.47 3.48 -10.16
C PRO A 75 0.60 4.13 -8.78
N THR A 76 0.89 5.43 -8.71
CA THR A 76 1.04 6.16 -7.44
C THR A 76 -0.24 6.13 -6.61
N GLU A 77 -1.39 6.43 -7.22
CA GLU A 77 -2.69 6.38 -6.53
C GLU A 77 -3.04 4.94 -6.15
N SER A 78 -2.76 4.00 -7.05
CA SER A 78 -3.06 2.58 -6.85
C SER A 78 -2.34 2.00 -5.63
N ILE A 79 -1.19 2.56 -5.21
CA ILE A 79 -0.50 2.15 -3.98
C ILE A 79 -1.42 2.29 -2.76
N ALA A 80 -2.33 3.27 -2.74
CA ALA A 80 -3.21 3.51 -1.59
C ALA A 80 -4.10 2.32 -1.24
N VAL A 81 -4.35 1.39 -2.16
CA VAL A 81 -5.19 0.20 -1.89
C VAL A 81 -4.39 -1.03 -1.45
N VAL A 82 -3.07 -0.93 -1.31
CA VAL A 82 -2.22 -2.06 -0.91
C VAL A 82 -2.51 -2.50 0.53
N GLU A 83 -2.76 -3.79 0.71
CA GLU A 83 -2.99 -4.42 2.01
C GLU A 83 -2.29 -5.78 2.15
N ALA A 84 -2.08 -6.50 1.03
CA ALA A 84 -1.61 -7.88 1.07
C ALA A 84 -0.18 -8.01 1.64
N PRO A 85 0.09 -8.93 2.59
CA PRO A 85 1.42 -9.14 3.17
C PRO A 85 2.54 -9.37 2.16
N THR A 86 2.23 -9.97 1.02
CA THR A 86 3.19 -10.20 -0.07
C THR A 86 3.74 -8.91 -0.70
N LEU A 87 3.06 -7.78 -0.50
CA LEU A 87 3.45 -6.47 -1.03
C LEU A 87 4.21 -5.62 -0.02
N TRP A 88 4.18 -5.97 1.27
CA TRP A 88 4.80 -5.19 2.34
C TRP A 88 6.30 -4.91 2.11
N PRO A 89 7.13 -5.87 1.65
CA PRO A 89 8.53 -5.57 1.36
C PRO A 89 8.74 -4.49 0.30
N GLU A 90 7.88 -4.44 -0.71
CA GLU A 90 7.96 -3.41 -1.76
C GLU A 90 7.42 -2.06 -1.24
N LEU A 91 6.41 -2.07 -0.36
CA LEU A 91 5.96 -0.86 0.35
C LEU A 91 7.06 -0.27 1.22
N ALA A 92 7.80 -1.10 1.98
CA ALA A 92 8.91 -0.63 2.81
C ALA A 92 9.96 0.12 1.97
N ARG A 93 10.35 -0.45 0.83
CA ARG A 93 11.31 0.19 -0.09
C ARG A 93 10.75 1.47 -0.71
N LEU A 94 9.46 1.53 -1.02
CA LEU A 94 8.84 2.77 -1.51
C LEU A 94 8.78 3.84 -0.41
N THR A 95 8.57 3.47 0.85
CA THR A 95 8.64 4.37 2.00
C THR A 95 10.06 4.92 2.18
N GLU A 96 11.08 4.05 2.12
CA GLU A 96 12.50 4.44 2.10
C GLU A 96 12.79 5.45 0.98
N LEU A 97 12.39 5.11 -0.26
CA LEU A 97 12.61 5.95 -1.42
C LEU A 97 11.90 7.31 -1.28
N CYS A 98 10.65 7.33 -0.82
CA CYS A 98 9.87 8.56 -0.65
C CYS A 98 10.48 9.51 0.39
N LEU A 99 11.13 8.96 1.42
CA LEU A 99 11.77 9.75 2.47
C LEU A 99 13.20 10.18 2.08
N CYS A 100 13.82 9.52 1.10
CA CYS A 100 15.15 9.88 0.58
C CYS A 100 15.24 11.36 0.13
N PRO A 101 16.23 12.15 0.60
CA PRO A 101 16.46 13.54 0.19
C PRO A 101 16.60 13.78 -1.30
N GLU A 102 17.21 12.84 -2.01
CA GLU A 102 17.50 12.93 -3.43
C GLU A 102 16.26 12.63 -4.28
N PHE A 103 15.27 11.95 -3.72
CA PHE A 103 14.07 11.57 -4.43
C PHE A 103 13.14 12.77 -4.65
N LYS A 104 12.83 13.03 -5.91
CA LYS A 104 11.95 14.14 -6.31
C LYS A 104 10.51 13.67 -6.33
N ASP A 105 9.85 13.77 -5.18
CA ASP A 105 8.41 13.55 -5.12
C ASP A 105 7.63 14.69 -5.80
N ARG A 106 6.36 14.43 -6.13
CA ARG A 106 5.46 15.43 -6.70
C ARG A 106 4.80 16.27 -5.61
N GLU A 107 4.64 17.57 -5.87
CA GLU A 107 3.91 18.48 -4.98
C GLU A 107 2.46 18.03 -4.72
N CYS A 108 1.80 17.53 -5.76
CA CYS A 108 0.46 16.96 -5.70
C CYS A 108 0.45 15.54 -6.28
N PHE A 109 -0.28 14.64 -5.61
CA PHE A 109 -0.48 13.25 -6.04
C PHE A 109 0.83 12.45 -6.16
N GLY A 110 1.82 12.79 -5.33
CA GLY A 110 3.09 12.07 -5.19
C GLY A 110 3.01 10.84 -4.28
N LEU A 111 4.14 10.17 -4.08
CA LEU A 111 4.24 9.04 -3.15
C LEU A 111 3.85 9.46 -1.73
N SER A 112 4.26 10.65 -1.29
CA SER A 112 3.90 11.20 0.03
C SER A 112 2.40 11.39 0.24
N THR A 113 1.61 11.44 -0.83
CA THR A 113 0.14 11.53 -0.74
C THR A 113 -0.50 10.16 -0.49
N TYR A 114 0.03 9.10 -1.11
CA TYR A 114 -0.63 7.79 -1.18
C TYR A 114 0.00 6.72 -0.30
N LEU A 115 1.32 6.80 -0.03
CA LEU A 115 1.99 5.88 0.89
C LEU A 115 1.39 5.91 2.31
N PRO A 116 1.07 7.07 2.91
CA PRO A 116 0.47 7.08 4.25
C PRO A 116 -0.86 6.30 4.28
N ARG A 117 -1.65 6.38 3.20
CA ARG A 117 -2.91 5.63 3.08
C ARG A 117 -2.66 4.13 3.02
N ALA A 118 -1.67 3.70 2.23
CA ALA A 118 -1.27 2.30 2.14
C ALA A 118 -0.77 1.77 3.50
N LEU A 119 0.08 2.53 4.19
CA LEU A 119 0.58 2.18 5.53
C LEU A 119 -0.57 2.09 6.55
N ASN A 120 -1.52 3.02 6.52
CA ASN A 120 -2.70 2.98 7.38
C ASN A 120 -3.58 1.75 7.10
N ASN A 121 -3.75 1.37 5.83
CA ASN A 121 -4.47 0.15 5.47
C ASN A 121 -3.77 -1.10 6.01
N VAL A 122 -2.45 -1.20 5.81
CA VAL A 122 -1.64 -2.30 6.36
C VAL A 122 -1.75 -2.37 7.89
N ALA A 123 -1.62 -1.24 8.58
CA ALA A 123 -1.76 -1.15 10.03
C ALA A 123 -3.16 -1.54 10.51
N ALA A 124 -4.22 -1.17 9.78
CA ALA A 124 -5.59 -1.51 10.12
C ALA A 124 -5.92 -3.00 9.91
N VAL A 125 -5.23 -3.70 9.00
CA VAL A 125 -5.56 -5.09 8.67
C VAL A 125 -5.26 -6.04 9.83
N SER A 126 -4.12 -5.88 10.52
CA SER A 126 -3.69 -6.80 11.58
C SER A 126 -2.64 -6.17 12.50
N GLU A 127 -2.46 -6.76 13.69
CA GLU A 127 -1.36 -6.42 14.60
C GLU A 127 0.01 -6.58 13.94
N ALA A 128 0.21 -7.65 13.15
CA ALA A 128 1.44 -7.86 12.39
C ALA A 128 1.68 -6.74 11.36
N GLY A 129 0.61 -6.23 10.74
CA GLY A 129 0.68 -5.09 9.83
C GLY A 129 1.03 -3.79 10.56
N HIS A 130 0.45 -3.56 11.74
CA HIS A 130 0.79 -2.40 12.57
C HIS A 130 2.26 -2.42 13.00
N HIS A 131 2.75 -3.56 13.51
CA HIS A 131 4.17 -3.71 13.87
C HIS A 131 5.08 -3.52 12.65
N PHE A 132 4.75 -4.11 11.50
CA PHE A 132 5.51 -3.89 10.27
C PHE A 132 5.65 -2.40 9.91
N VAL A 133 4.55 -1.65 9.96
CA VAL A 133 4.57 -0.20 9.66
C VAL A 133 5.41 0.56 10.67
N CYS A 134 5.28 0.26 11.97
CA CYS A 134 6.09 0.86 13.02
C CYS A 134 7.58 0.59 12.81
N ASP A 135 7.97 -0.66 12.53
CA ASP A 135 9.37 -1.04 12.32
C ASP A 135 9.99 -0.29 11.14
N VAL A 136 9.27 -0.18 10.02
CA VAL A 136 9.72 0.58 8.84
C VAL A 136 9.91 2.05 9.19
N LEU A 137 8.91 2.69 9.79
CA LEU A 137 8.95 4.12 10.08
C LEU A 137 9.97 4.47 11.17
N GLU A 138 10.10 3.65 12.21
CA GLU A 138 11.12 3.85 13.25
C GLU A 138 12.53 3.67 12.72
N HIS A 139 12.74 2.71 11.81
CA HIS A 139 14.03 2.56 11.14
C HIS A 139 14.39 3.84 10.37
N GLN A 140 13.45 4.38 9.58
CA GLN A 140 13.66 5.64 8.86
C GLN A 140 13.90 6.82 9.80
N ARG A 141 13.18 6.91 10.93
CA ARG A 141 13.36 7.98 11.92
C ARG A 141 14.80 8.03 12.44
N ARG A 142 15.42 6.86 12.68
CA ARG A 142 16.81 6.76 13.15
C ARG A 142 17.82 7.16 12.07
N LEU A 143 17.53 6.89 10.79
CA LEU A 143 18.40 7.27 9.68
C LEU A 143 18.43 8.79 9.43
N TYR A 144 17.33 9.48 9.74
CA TYR A 144 17.17 10.91 9.50
C TYR A 144 17.17 11.74 10.78
N GLU A 145 17.84 11.27 11.83
CA GLU A 145 18.00 12.02 13.08
C GLU A 145 18.66 13.39 12.81
N GLY A 146 18.00 14.46 13.24
CA GLY A 146 18.41 15.84 12.99
C GLY A 146 17.77 16.49 11.75
N ASP A 147 17.07 15.75 10.90
CA ASP A 147 16.21 16.31 9.85
C ASP A 147 14.79 16.51 10.38
N LEU A 148 14.54 17.68 10.95
CA LEU A 148 13.27 18.03 11.59
C LEU A 148 12.04 17.86 10.66
N LYS A 149 12.21 18.08 9.35
CA LYS A 149 11.10 17.95 8.40
C LYS A 149 10.71 16.48 8.23
N ARG A 150 11.71 15.61 8.04
CA ARG A 150 11.49 14.16 7.90
C ARG A 150 10.99 13.54 9.19
N GLU A 151 11.58 13.92 10.31
CA GLU A 151 11.11 13.48 11.63
C GLU A 151 9.63 13.82 11.84
N ALA A 152 9.21 15.04 11.50
CA ALA A 152 7.80 15.45 11.61
C ALA A 152 6.88 14.63 10.69
N TRP A 153 7.29 14.37 9.45
CA TRP A 153 6.54 13.51 8.52
C TRP A 153 6.41 12.08 9.02
N ILE A 154 7.51 11.48 9.45
CA ILE A 154 7.54 10.11 9.97
C ILE A 154 6.67 10.01 11.24
N GLN A 155 6.75 11.00 12.13
CA GLN A 155 5.94 11.03 13.35
C GLN A 155 4.44 11.17 13.06
N ALA A 156 4.07 11.96 12.05
CA ALA A 156 2.68 12.04 11.59
C ALA A 156 2.19 10.68 11.08
N TRP A 157 2.97 10.00 10.23
CA TRP A 157 2.60 8.70 9.67
C TRP A 157 2.53 7.60 10.73
N LEU A 158 3.40 7.62 11.73
CA LEU A 158 3.33 6.73 12.91
C LEU A 158 2.02 6.93 13.69
N SER A 159 1.65 8.19 13.91
CA SER A 159 0.43 8.55 14.65
C SER A 159 -0.83 8.11 13.89
N ASP A 160 -0.86 8.34 12.58
CA ASP A 160 -1.97 7.93 11.72
C ASP A 160 -2.12 6.40 11.66
N ALA A 161 -1.00 5.67 11.56
CA ALA A 161 -1.01 4.21 11.56
C ALA A 161 -1.51 3.63 12.89
N ALA A 162 -1.13 4.24 14.01
CA ALA A 162 -1.61 3.86 15.33
C ALA A 162 -3.13 4.07 15.49
N GLU A 163 -3.65 5.21 15.02
CA GLU A 163 -5.09 5.49 15.06
C GLU A 163 -5.89 4.57 14.12
N ALA A 164 -5.34 4.26 12.93
CA ALA A 164 -5.93 3.31 12.00
C ALA A 164 -6.03 1.90 12.61
N TYR A 165 -4.96 1.43 13.26
CA TYR A 165 -4.96 0.16 13.98
C TYR A 165 -5.98 0.14 15.12
N LYS A 166 -5.96 1.16 15.99
CA LYS A 166 -6.90 1.30 17.10
C LYS A 166 -8.36 1.28 16.64
N THR A 167 -8.70 2.08 15.62
CA THR A 167 -10.05 2.13 15.05
C THR A 167 -10.47 0.76 14.50
N SER A 168 -9.56 0.04 13.85
CA SER A 168 -9.84 -1.30 13.33
C SER A 168 -10.10 -2.32 14.44
N VAL A 169 -9.32 -2.29 15.52
CA VAL A 169 -9.50 -3.16 16.68
C VAL A 169 -10.83 -2.86 17.38
N GLN A 170 -11.16 -1.58 17.58
CA GLN A 170 -12.44 -1.16 18.18
C GLN A 170 -13.65 -1.63 17.37
N ARG A 171 -13.57 -1.59 16.03
CA ARG A 171 -14.64 -2.13 15.16
C ARG A 171 -14.86 -3.64 15.29
N ARG A 172 -13.90 -4.38 15.84
CA ARG A 172 -13.99 -5.82 16.09
C ARG A 172 -14.53 -6.16 17.49
N TRP A 173 -14.78 -5.16 18.33
CA TRP A 173 -15.35 -5.37 19.66
C TRP A 173 -16.81 -5.82 19.57
N SER A 174 -17.20 -6.73 20.46
CA SER A 174 -18.62 -7.01 20.68
C SER A 174 -19.30 -5.81 21.35
N VAL A 175 -20.64 -5.74 21.25
CA VAL A 175 -21.44 -4.70 21.93
C VAL A 175 -21.14 -4.67 23.44
N GLU A 176 -20.95 -5.83 24.06
CA GLU A 176 -20.59 -5.94 25.48
C GLU A 176 -19.20 -5.34 25.78
N GLN A 177 -18.23 -5.54 24.88
CA GLN A 177 -16.90 -4.94 25.02
C GLN A 177 -16.95 -3.41 24.89
N VAL A 178 -17.75 -2.87 23.98
CA VAL A 178 -17.94 -1.41 23.84
C VAL A 178 -18.54 -0.81 25.12
N LEU A 179 -19.58 -1.46 25.66
CA LEU A 179 -20.25 -1.00 26.89
C LEU A 179 -19.37 -1.12 28.14
N PHE A 180 -18.49 -2.13 28.21
CA PHE A 180 -17.58 -2.32 29.34
C PHE A 180 -16.45 -1.27 29.39
N TYR A 181 -15.94 -0.85 28.23
CA TYR A 181 -14.84 0.12 28.15
C TYR A 181 -15.28 1.60 28.04
N GLY A 182 -16.59 1.88 28.05
CA GLY A 182 -17.13 3.24 28.18
C GLY A 182 -16.82 4.17 27.01
N LEU A 183 -17.00 3.69 25.77
CA LEU A 183 -17.04 4.52 24.56
C LEU A 183 -18.47 4.98 24.22
#